data_AF-A0A6N8JFU5-F1
#
_entry.id   AF-A0A6N8JFU5-F1
#
_cell.length_a   1.000
_cell.length_b   1.000
_cell.length_c   1.000
_cell.angle_alpha   90.00
_cell.angle_beta   90.00
_cell.angle_gamma   90.00
#
_symmetry.space_group_name_H-M   'P 1'
#
loop_
_entity.id
_entity.type
_entity.pdbx_description
1 polymer ?
#
loop_
_entity_poly.entity_id
_entity_poly.type
_entity_poly.pdbx_seq_one_letter_code
_entity_poly.pdbx_strand_id
1 'polypeptide(L)'
;MDKLSEEEKNALKLLTEKSRNDYKAFEKFRKEEYPKKSLEERIDYWAGLIRKNMKWQGESTGDEYDGMFTKEWFDENVEFDPEFDKIFSAVAKKLELDMNKVLEIKKG
;
A
#
# COMPACT_ATOMS: atom_id res chain seq x y z
N MET A 1 -22.05 -27.42 0.43
CA MET A 1 -21.93 -25.97 0.67
C MET A 1 -22.76 -25.66 1.89
N ASP A 2 -22.10 -25.44 3.02
CA ASP A 2 -22.79 -24.98 4.23
C ASP A 2 -23.35 -23.59 3.97
N LYS A 3 -24.63 -23.39 4.29
CA LYS A 3 -25.29 -22.10 4.19
C LYS A 3 -24.90 -21.29 5.41
N LEU A 4 -24.40 -20.07 5.20
CA LEU A 4 -24.16 -19.11 6.27
C LEU A 4 -25.43 -18.92 7.12
N SER A 5 -25.25 -18.86 8.43
CA SER A 5 -26.27 -18.42 9.39
C SER A 5 -26.66 -16.95 9.16
N GLU A 6 -27.79 -16.53 9.72
CA GLU A 6 -28.22 -15.12 9.62
C GLU A 6 -27.25 -14.16 10.32
N GLU A 7 -26.60 -14.58 11.40
CA GLU A 7 -25.56 -13.80 12.08
C GLU A 7 -24.33 -13.61 11.18
N GLU A 8 -23.85 -14.67 10.52
CA GLU A 8 -22.73 -14.59 9.58
C GLU A 8 -23.08 -13.74 8.35
N LYS A 9 -24.31 -13.82 7.83
CA LYS A 9 -24.77 -12.95 6.72
C LYS A 9 -24.77 -11.48 7.13
N ASN A 10 -25.25 -11.17 8.33
CA ASN A 10 -25.26 -9.79 8.84
C ASN A 10 -23.84 -9.27 9.08
N ALA A 11 -22.95 -10.08 9.64
CA ALA A 11 -21.54 -9.73 9.80
C ALA A 11 -20.86 -9.47 8.45
N LEU A 12 -21.10 -10.34 7.45
CA LEU A 12 -20.56 -10.17 6.10
C LEU A 12 -21.07 -8.89 5.43
N LYS A 13 -22.36 -8.56 5.63
CA LYS A 13 -22.93 -7.31 5.12
C LYS A 13 -22.25 -6.08 5.73
N LEU A 14 -22.04 -6.07 7.05
CA LEU A 14 -21.34 -4.99 7.75
C LEU A 14 -19.89 -4.84 7.28
N LEU A 15 -19.16 -5.95 7.09
CA LEU A 15 -17.80 -5.94 6.55
C LEU A 15 -17.76 -5.38 5.13
N THR A 16 -18.74 -5.75 4.29
CA THR A 16 -18.85 -5.26 2.91
C THR A 16 -19.14 -3.77 2.87
N GLU A 17 -20.06 -3.28 3.72
CA GLU A 17 -20.38 -1.86 3.82
C GLU A 17 -19.20 -1.04 4.33
N LYS A 18 -18.49 -1.54 5.36
CA LYS A 18 -17.27 -0.93 5.87
C LYS A 18 -16.19 -0.84 4.78
N SER A 19 -15.90 -1.94 4.10
CA SER A 19 -14.90 -1.98 3.02
C SER A 19 -15.24 -0.99 1.90
N ARG A 20 -16.51 -0.88 1.50
CA ARG A 20 -16.97 0.10 0.51
C ARG A 20 -16.75 1.54 0.97
N ASN A 21 -17.02 1.85 2.23
CA ASN A 21 -16.83 3.19 2.77
C ASN A 21 -15.35 3.54 2.90
N ASP A 22 -14.52 2.60 3.34
CA ASP A 22 -13.06 2.75 3.40
C ASP A 22 -12.48 3.00 2.00
N TYR A 23 -12.95 2.26 0.98
CA TYR A 23 -12.54 2.47 -0.41
C TYR A 23 -12.92 3.87 -0.92
N LYS A 24 -14.15 4.34 -0.65
CA LYS A 24 -14.57 5.71 -1.01
C LYS A 24 -13.73 6.78 -0.33
N ALA A 25 -13.41 6.60 0.95
CA ALA A 25 -12.56 7.52 1.69
C ALA A 25 -11.14 7.55 1.10
N PHE A 26 -10.60 6.38 0.74
CA PHE A 26 -9.31 6.27 0.08
C PHE A 26 -9.30 6.93 -1.30
N GLU A 27 -10.32 6.71 -2.13
CA GLU A 27 -10.45 7.40 -3.41
C GLU A 27 -10.50 8.92 -3.24
N LYS A 28 -11.27 9.41 -2.26
CA LYS A 28 -11.35 10.83 -1.96
C LYS A 28 -9.98 11.38 -1.54
N PHE A 29 -9.29 10.70 -0.62
CA PHE A 29 -7.94 11.07 -0.23
C PHE A 29 -7.01 11.17 -1.45
N ARG A 30 -7.00 10.14 -2.31
CA ARG A 30 -6.15 10.12 -3.52
C ARG A 30 -6.45 11.24 -4.51
N LYS A 31 -7.74 11.57 -4.72
CA LYS A 31 -8.16 12.55 -5.74
C LYS A 31 -8.13 13.99 -5.23
N GLU A 32 -8.41 14.22 -3.94
CA GLU A 32 -8.66 15.57 -3.42
C GLU A 32 -7.64 16.05 -2.40
N GLU A 33 -7.04 15.15 -1.61
CA GLU A 33 -6.18 15.52 -0.49
C GLU A 33 -4.69 15.30 -0.81
N TYR A 34 -4.36 14.13 -1.34
CA TYR A 34 -2.99 13.77 -1.71
C TYR A 34 -2.34 14.75 -2.70
N PRO A 35 -3.01 15.22 -3.77
CA PRO A 35 -2.39 16.15 -4.73
C PRO A 35 -2.05 17.52 -4.15
N LYS A 36 -2.64 17.88 -2.99
CA LYS A 36 -2.36 19.13 -2.28
C LYS A 36 -1.14 19.03 -1.36
N LYS A 37 -0.61 17.82 -1.15
CA LYS A 37 0.54 17.59 -0.27
C LYS A 37 1.82 18.10 -0.90
N SER A 38 2.66 18.71 -0.08
CA SER A 38 4.05 19.00 -0.43
C SER A 38 4.83 17.71 -0.71
N LEU A 39 6.00 17.84 -1.34
CA LEU A 39 6.87 16.71 -1.59
C LEU A 39 7.27 15.98 -0.29
N GLU A 40 7.57 16.74 0.77
CA GLU A 40 7.95 16.18 2.07
C GLU A 40 6.80 15.37 2.70
N GLU A 41 5.57 15.90 2.68
CA GLU A 41 4.40 15.17 3.18
C GLU A 41 4.09 13.90 2.37
N ARG A 42 4.36 13.92 1.06
CA ARG A 42 4.23 12.72 0.21
C ARG A 42 5.28 11.68 0.57
N ILE A 43 6.54 12.08 0.78
CA ILE A 43 7.61 11.20 1.27
C ILE A 43 7.22 10.57 2.61
N ASP A 44 6.70 11.36 3.56
CA ASP A 44 6.28 10.86 4.87
C ASP A 44 5.10 9.89 4.78
N TYR A 45 4.12 10.20 3.93
CA TYR A 45 3.00 9.30 3.65
C TYR A 45 3.50 7.95 3.13
N TRP A 46 4.36 7.95 2.10
CA TRP A 46 4.88 6.73 1.51
C TRP A 46 5.79 5.95 2.46
N ALA A 47 6.64 6.63 3.23
CA ALA A 47 7.48 5.99 4.23
C ALA A 47 6.64 5.29 5.31
N GLY A 48 5.56 5.94 5.77
CA GLY A 48 4.62 5.34 6.71
C GLY A 48 3.88 4.14 6.12
N LEU A 49 3.39 4.26 4.88
CA LEU A 49 2.67 3.19 4.20
C LEU A 49 3.55 1.97 3.93
N ILE A 50 4.74 2.17 3.36
CA ILE A 50 5.68 1.09 3.03
C ILE A 50 6.12 0.37 4.31
N ARG A 51 6.53 1.11 5.35
CA ARG A 51 6.92 0.50 6.64
C ARG A 51 5.79 -0.36 7.22
N LYS A 52 4.55 0.13 7.19
CA LYS A 52 3.40 -0.61 7.70
C LYS A 52 3.16 -1.89 6.90
N ASN A 53 3.22 -1.83 5.57
CA ASN A 53 3.01 -2.97 4.71
C ASN A 53 4.13 -4.02 4.87
N MET A 54 5.39 -3.59 4.88
CA MET A 54 6.54 -4.48 5.10
C MET A 54 6.43 -5.22 6.43
N LYS A 55 6.08 -4.52 7.51
CA LYS A 55 5.84 -5.15 8.81
C LYS A 55 4.74 -6.19 8.73
N TRP A 56 3.61 -5.87 8.10
CA TRP A 56 2.49 -6.78 7.98
C TRP A 56 2.81 -8.03 7.14
N GLN A 57 3.60 -7.86 6.07
CA GLN A 57 4.10 -8.99 5.28
C GLN A 57 5.06 -9.85 6.07
N GLY A 58 6.03 -9.26 6.77
CA GLY A 58 6.93 -10.00 7.66
C GLY A 58 6.18 -10.79 8.74
N GLU A 59 5.11 -10.22 9.32
CA GLU A 59 4.23 -10.90 10.29
C GLU A 59 3.42 -12.04 9.66
N SER A 60 3.03 -11.93 8.38
CA SER A 60 2.12 -12.87 7.72
C SER A 60 2.85 -14.00 6.96
N THR A 61 4.01 -13.70 6.38
CA THR A 61 4.74 -14.58 5.45
C THR A 61 6.16 -14.89 5.91
N GLY A 62 6.68 -14.15 6.89
CA GLY A 62 8.07 -14.26 7.34
C GLY A 62 9.08 -13.49 6.47
N ASP A 63 8.62 -12.80 5.42
CA ASP A 63 9.45 -11.93 4.58
C ASP A 63 8.78 -10.57 4.37
N GLU A 64 9.44 -9.52 4.85
CA GLU A 64 8.96 -8.13 4.78
C GLU A 64 8.86 -7.59 3.36
N TYR A 65 9.55 -8.21 2.40
CA TYR A 65 9.56 -7.80 1.00
C TYR A 65 8.58 -8.60 0.13
N ASP A 66 7.95 -9.63 0.69
CA ASP A 66 7.07 -10.53 -0.07
C ASP A 66 5.87 -9.79 -0.68
N GLY A 67 5.68 -9.97 -1.98
CA GLY A 67 4.66 -9.28 -2.77
C GLY A 67 4.80 -7.75 -2.84
N MET A 68 5.92 -7.17 -2.41
CA MET A 68 6.21 -5.74 -2.49
C MET A 68 7.30 -5.43 -3.52
N PHE A 69 7.32 -4.21 -4.05
CA PHE A 69 8.38 -3.71 -4.94
C PHE A 69 8.55 -4.47 -6.27
N THR A 70 7.55 -5.25 -6.68
CA THR A 70 7.51 -5.84 -8.04
C THR A 70 7.44 -4.74 -9.09
N LYS A 71 7.73 -5.08 -10.35
CA LYS A 71 7.62 -4.12 -11.45
C LYS A 71 6.21 -3.51 -11.53
N GLU A 72 5.18 -4.35 -11.42
CA GLU A 72 3.77 -3.95 -11.46
C GLU A 72 3.45 -2.99 -10.32
N TRP A 73 3.96 -3.27 -9.13
CA TRP A 73 3.79 -2.38 -7.98
C TRP A 73 4.41 -0.99 -8.23
N PHE A 74 5.58 -0.92 -8.86
CA PHE A 74 6.15 0.38 -9.25
C PHE A 74 5.29 1.07 -10.31
N ASP A 75 4.87 0.35 -11.35
CA ASP A 75 4.08 0.92 -12.44
C ASP A 75 2.75 1.50 -11.94
N GLU A 76 2.02 0.77 -11.08
CA GLU A 76 0.77 1.23 -10.45
C GLU A 76 0.97 2.50 -9.61
N ASN A 77 2.09 2.59 -8.90
CA ASN A 77 2.36 3.73 -8.03
C ASN A 77 2.87 4.95 -8.81
N VAL A 78 3.55 4.75 -9.94
CA VAL A 78 3.89 5.82 -10.89
C VAL A 78 2.65 6.36 -11.60
N GLU A 79 1.69 5.49 -11.96
CA GLU A 79 0.40 5.94 -12.52
C GLU A 79 -0.37 6.83 -11.53
N PHE A 80 -0.28 6.50 -10.24
CA PHE A 80 -0.91 7.28 -9.19
C PHE A 80 -0.17 8.60 -8.86
N ASP A 81 1.15 8.55 -8.72
CA ASP A 81 1.98 9.73 -8.50
C ASP A 81 3.13 9.72 -9.53
N PRO A 82 3.08 10.57 -10.56
CA PRO A 82 4.13 10.61 -11.58
C PRO A 82 5.53 10.96 -11.05
N GLU A 83 5.65 11.51 -9.84
CA GLU A 83 6.94 11.74 -9.17
C GLU A 83 7.34 10.58 -8.24
N PHE A 84 6.64 9.44 -8.30
CA PHE A 84 6.82 8.32 -7.37
C PHE A 84 8.26 7.80 -7.35
N ASP A 85 8.96 7.68 -8.49
CA ASP A 85 10.36 7.22 -8.50
C ASP A 85 11.30 8.13 -7.67
N LYS A 86 11.06 9.45 -7.75
CA LYS A 86 11.81 10.44 -6.97
C LYS A 86 11.46 10.36 -5.49
N ILE A 87 10.17 10.21 -5.17
CA ILE A 87 9.68 10.04 -3.80
C ILE A 87 10.24 8.75 -3.20
N PHE A 88 10.15 7.64 -3.93
CA PHE A 88 10.61 6.33 -3.51
C PHE A 88 12.11 6.33 -3.21
N SER A 89 12.91 7.03 -4.01
CA SER A 89 14.35 7.17 -3.73
C SER A 89 14.61 7.81 -2.35
N ALA A 90 13.83 8.83 -1.96
CA ALA A 90 13.93 9.45 -0.65
C ALA A 90 13.40 8.53 0.47
N VAL A 91 12.29 7.84 0.21
CA VAL A 91 11.69 6.88 1.16
C VAL A 91 12.62 5.70 1.42
N ALA A 92 13.21 5.12 0.38
CA ALA A 92 14.13 4.00 0.48
C ALA A 92 15.33 4.34 1.37
N LYS A 93 15.88 5.54 1.22
CA LYS A 93 16.93 6.05 2.10
C LYS A 93 16.43 6.26 3.53
N LYS A 94 15.23 6.82 3.72
CA LYS A 94 14.64 7.09 5.04
C LYS A 94 14.29 5.83 5.83
N LEU A 95 13.93 4.76 5.13
CA LEU A 95 13.59 3.46 5.71
C LEU A 95 14.77 2.48 5.76
N GLU A 96 15.94 2.88 5.21
CA GLU A 96 17.13 2.02 5.11
C GLU A 96 16.82 0.68 4.41
N LEU A 97 16.05 0.74 3.31
CA LEU A 97 15.66 -0.46 2.55
C LEU A 97 16.89 -1.17 1.97
N ASP A 98 16.84 -2.50 1.94
CA ASP A 98 17.83 -3.31 1.23
C ASP A 98 17.61 -3.18 -0.29
N MET A 99 18.35 -2.26 -0.90
CA MET A 99 18.21 -1.97 -2.31
C MET A 99 18.62 -3.15 -3.22
N ASN A 100 19.44 -4.09 -2.73
CA ASN A 100 19.76 -5.28 -3.51
C ASN A 100 18.51 -6.16 -3.67
N LYS A 101 17.79 -6.39 -2.57
CA LYS A 101 16.51 -7.13 -2.59
C LYS A 101 15.46 -6.42 -3.42
N VAL A 102 15.30 -5.10 -3.25
CA VAL A 102 14.34 -4.31 -4.04
C VAL A 102 14.61 -4.45 -5.54
N LEU A 103 15.88 -4.37 -5.96
CA LEU A 103 16.25 -4.48 -7.37
C LEU A 103 16.13 -5.91 -7.91
N GLU A 104 16.32 -6.93 -7.08
CA GLU A 104 16.09 -8.33 -7.44
C GLU A 104 14.61 -8.57 -7.72
N ILE A 105 13.73 -8.14 -6.81
CA ILE A 105 12.27 -8.31 -6.94
C ILE A 105 11.71 -7.51 -8.12
N LYS A 106 12.21 -6.28 -8.36
CA LYS A 106 11.74 -5.47 -9.50
C LYS A 106 12.07 -6.08 -10.86
N LYS A 107 13.09 -6.95 -10.94
CA LYS A 107 13.53 -7.59 -12.20
C LYS A 107 12.87 -8.93 -12.45
N GLY A 108 12.45 -9.63 -11.39
CA GLY A 108 11.72 -10.89 -11.46
C GLY A 108 10.28 -10.67 -11.90
#